data_AF-A0A482ZMQ2-F1
#
_entry.id   AF-A0A482ZMQ2-F1
#
_cell.length_a   1.000
_cell.length_b   1.000
_cell.length_c   1.000
_cell.angle_alpha   90.00
_cell.angle_beta   90.00
_cell.angle_gamma   90.00
#
_symmetry.space_group_name_H-M   'P 1'
#
loop_
_entity.id
_entity.type
_entity.pdbx_description
1 polymer ?
#
loop_
_entity_poly.entity_id
_entity_poly.type
_entity_poly.pdbx_seq_one_letter_code
_entity_poly.pdbx_strand_id
1 'polypeptide(L)'
;MDNPKMKKILFTLLSVFSLTVFADFSSLNTAQTQQAIKNGVAIIDIRRADEFQRYGTIPGSHKLTFFDARGQHNIDKWMKAFKKIVKDKNQPFVLVCAHANRTKTVGRFLDTNLGYNNVQELSGGIIGGWIDKGLATTKIAAGEGKSWYKFW
;
A
#
# COMPACT_ATOMS: atom_id res chain seq x y z
N MET A 1 -55.58 39.84 -4.06
CA MET A 1 -54.12 40.10 -4.02
C MET A 1 -53.58 39.36 -2.82
N ASP A 2 -53.15 38.13 -3.08
CA ASP A 2 -52.76 37.13 -2.10
C ASP A 2 -51.36 37.43 -1.56
N ASN A 3 -51.16 37.25 -0.25
CA ASN A 3 -49.83 37.22 0.35
C ASN A 3 -49.69 35.93 1.18
N PRO A 4 -49.20 34.83 0.61
CA PRO A 4 -48.98 33.61 1.38
C PRO A 4 -47.73 33.79 2.26
N LYS A 5 -47.95 33.82 3.58
CA LYS A 5 -46.89 33.78 4.61
C LYS A 5 -46.00 32.56 4.36
N MET A 6 -44.76 32.80 3.96
CA MET A 6 -43.74 31.76 3.81
C MET A 6 -43.52 31.04 5.16
N LYS A 7 -43.89 29.76 5.23
CA LYS A 7 -43.45 28.86 6.31
C LYS A 7 -41.96 28.56 6.10
N LYS A 8 -41.12 29.03 7.03
CA LYS A 8 -39.69 28.73 7.06
C LYS A 8 -39.51 27.23 7.35
N ILE A 9 -39.21 26.44 6.31
CA ILE A 9 -38.83 25.04 6.44
C ILE A 9 -37.33 25.04 6.79
N LEU A 10 -37.02 24.79 8.06
CA LEU A 10 -35.65 24.63 8.53
C LEU A 10 -35.16 23.24 8.13
N PHE A 11 -34.41 23.15 7.03
CA PHE A 11 -33.68 21.93 6.66
C PHE A 11 -32.47 21.79 7.59
N THR A 12 -32.63 21.03 8.67
CA THR A 12 -31.50 20.59 9.49
C THR A 12 -30.68 19.61 8.68
N LEU A 13 -29.55 20.08 8.16
CA LEU A 13 -28.56 19.28 7.43
C LEU A 13 -27.96 18.26 8.41
N LEU A 14 -28.53 17.06 8.47
CA LEU A 14 -27.95 15.94 9.22
C LEU A 14 -26.69 15.48 8.46
N SER A 15 -25.58 16.18 8.69
CA SER A 15 -24.25 15.76 8.26
C SER A 15 -23.96 14.42 8.92
N VAL A 16 -24.21 13.34 8.19
CA VAL A 16 -23.73 12.02 8.54
C VAL A 16 -22.21 12.08 8.45
N PHE A 17 -21.57 12.42 9.58
CA PHE A 17 -20.13 12.28 9.74
C PHE A 17 -19.87 10.79 9.75
N SER A 18 -19.65 10.21 8.57
CA SER A 18 -19.26 8.81 8.44
C SER A 18 -17.97 8.63 9.21
N LEU A 19 -18.07 8.01 10.39
CA LEU A 19 -16.93 7.46 11.09
C LEU A 19 -16.38 6.37 10.19
N THR A 20 -15.38 6.73 9.36
CA THR A 20 -14.61 5.74 8.64
C THR A 20 -13.82 4.99 9.71
N VAL A 21 -14.32 3.81 10.09
CA VAL A 21 -13.55 2.84 10.84
C VAL A 21 -12.36 2.50 9.96
N PHE A 22 -11.20 3.09 10.26
CA PHE A 22 -9.95 2.73 9.61
C PHE A 22 -9.58 1.34 10.14
N ALA A 23 -9.38 0.39 9.23
CA ALA A 23 -8.82 -0.90 9.60
C ALA A 23 -7.32 -0.71 9.79
N ASP A 24 -6.86 -0.96 11.02
CA ASP A 24 -5.49 -0.83 11.54
C ASP A 24 -4.42 -1.52 10.64
N PHE A 25 -4.80 -2.54 9.88
CA PHE A 25 -3.98 -3.07 8.77
C PHE A 25 -4.89 -3.65 7.69
N SER A 26 -4.66 -3.30 6.40
CA SER A 26 -5.51 -3.75 5.30
C SER A 26 -4.74 -4.27 4.08
N SER A 27 -5.37 -5.19 3.35
CA SER A 27 -4.83 -5.79 2.11
C SER A 27 -5.55 -5.18 0.91
N LEU A 28 -4.79 -4.51 0.03
CA LEU A 28 -5.31 -3.93 -1.21
C LEU A 28 -5.15 -4.92 -2.35
N ASN A 29 -6.21 -5.09 -3.14
CA ASN A 29 -6.07 -5.77 -4.43
C ASN A 29 -5.29 -4.89 -5.44
N THR A 30 -5.03 -5.45 -6.61
CA THR A 30 -4.29 -4.77 -7.69
C THR A 30 -4.91 -3.43 -8.08
N ALA A 31 -6.22 -3.39 -8.31
CA ALA A 31 -6.92 -2.17 -8.74
C ALA A 31 -6.91 -1.09 -7.64
N GLN A 32 -7.12 -1.47 -6.38
CA GLN A 32 -7.01 -0.57 -5.23
C GLN A 32 -5.60 -0.02 -5.07
N THR A 33 -4.58 -0.85 -5.29
CA THR A 33 -3.17 -0.42 -5.25
C THR A 33 -2.86 0.58 -6.37
N GLN A 34 -3.35 0.33 -7.59
CA GLN A 34 -3.23 1.30 -8.70
C GLN A 34 -3.92 2.63 -8.37
N GLN A 35 -5.09 2.59 -7.71
CA GLN A 35 -5.76 3.81 -7.26
C GLN A 35 -4.98 4.54 -6.16
N ALA A 36 -4.40 3.81 -5.21
CA ALA A 36 -3.54 4.38 -4.18
C ALA A 36 -2.34 5.13 -4.81
N ILE A 37 -1.70 4.53 -5.82
CA ILE A 37 -0.62 5.16 -6.59
C ILE A 37 -1.10 6.46 -7.25
N LYS A 38 -2.26 6.44 -7.92
CA LYS A 38 -2.84 7.64 -8.56
C LYS A 38 -3.14 8.76 -7.54
N ASN A 39 -3.49 8.38 -6.32
CA ASN A 39 -3.75 9.30 -5.21
C ASN A 39 -2.46 9.78 -4.52
N GLY A 40 -1.27 9.38 -5.00
CA GLY A 40 0.01 9.77 -4.42
C GLY A 40 0.40 9.04 -3.13
N VAL A 41 -0.26 7.91 -2.81
CA VAL A 41 0.10 7.08 -1.65
C VAL A 41 1.47 6.45 -1.89
N ALA A 42 2.35 6.53 -0.89
CA ALA A 42 3.70 5.99 -0.98
C ALA A 42 3.69 4.46 -1.09
N ILE A 43 4.43 3.91 -2.06
CA ILE A 43 4.66 2.47 -2.20
C ILE A 43 6.05 2.15 -1.68
N ILE A 44 6.16 1.23 -0.72
CA ILE A 44 7.42 0.86 -0.06
C ILE A 44 7.67 -0.62 -0.30
N ASP A 45 8.63 -0.92 -1.16
CA ASP A 45 9.02 -2.28 -1.49
C ASP A 45 10.09 -2.78 -0.51
N ILE A 46 9.71 -3.73 0.34
CA ILE A 46 10.54 -4.26 1.44
C ILE A 46 11.34 -5.51 1.05
N ARG A 47 11.35 -5.86 -0.25
CA ARG A 47 12.14 -6.98 -0.78
C ARG A 47 13.63 -6.71 -0.71
N ARG A 48 14.40 -7.74 -1.04
CA ARG A 48 15.87 -7.72 -1.08
C ARG A 48 16.39 -7.16 -2.40
N ALA A 49 17.67 -6.79 -2.40
CA ALA A 49 18.36 -6.25 -3.57
C ALA A 49 18.37 -7.18 -4.79
N ASP A 50 18.55 -8.50 -4.58
CA ASP A 50 18.51 -9.51 -5.64
C ASP A 50 17.13 -9.56 -6.33
N GLU A 51 16.05 -9.41 -5.55
CA GLU A 51 14.68 -9.38 -6.07
C GLU A 51 14.41 -8.09 -6.87
N PHE A 52 14.98 -6.95 -6.47
CA PHE A 52 14.90 -5.71 -7.24
C PHE A 52 15.67 -5.80 -8.56
N GLN A 53 16.83 -6.44 -8.55
CA GLN A 53 17.65 -6.65 -9.76
C GLN A 53 16.93 -7.58 -10.74
N ARG A 54 16.33 -8.66 -10.23
CA ARG A 54 15.65 -9.68 -11.04
C ARG A 54 14.32 -9.21 -11.62
N TYR A 55 13.46 -8.62 -10.78
CA TYR A 55 12.07 -8.32 -11.18
C TYR A 55 11.78 -6.83 -11.32
N GLY A 56 12.73 -5.95 -10.99
CA GLY A 56 12.45 -4.52 -10.88
C GLY A 56 11.54 -4.22 -9.69
N THR A 57 10.95 -3.02 -9.66
CA THR A 57 9.93 -2.60 -8.68
C THR A 57 8.71 -2.05 -9.39
N ILE A 58 7.60 -1.86 -8.67
CA ILE A 58 6.51 -1.01 -9.16
C ILE A 58 7.11 0.40 -9.39
N PRO A 59 6.89 1.05 -10.55
CA PRO A 59 7.44 2.37 -10.83
C PRO A 59 7.12 3.39 -9.73
N GLY A 60 8.11 4.19 -9.33
CA GLY A 60 7.96 5.18 -8.25
C GLY A 60 8.03 4.63 -6.83
N SER A 61 8.17 3.31 -6.63
CA SER A 61 8.28 2.72 -5.28
C SER A 61 9.60 3.06 -4.60
N HIS A 62 9.54 3.25 -3.28
CA HIS A 62 10.72 3.33 -2.43
C HIS A 62 11.26 1.93 -2.13
N LYS A 63 12.52 1.67 -2.47
CA LYS A 63 13.21 0.44 -2.07
C LYS A 63 13.68 0.57 -0.63
N LEU A 64 13.15 -0.26 0.26
CA LEU A 64 13.50 -0.23 1.67
C LEU A 64 13.48 -1.64 2.28
N THR A 65 14.49 -2.44 1.91
CA THR A 65 14.67 -3.82 2.36
C THR A 65 14.56 -3.94 3.88
N PHE A 66 13.64 -4.79 4.35
CA PHE A 66 13.48 -5.06 5.80
C PHE A 66 14.33 -6.24 6.25
N PHE A 67 14.15 -7.40 5.62
CA PHE A 67 14.92 -8.61 5.88
C PHE A 67 16.03 -8.80 4.86
N ASP A 68 17.24 -9.09 5.30
CA ASP A 68 18.35 -9.43 4.42
C ASP A 68 18.27 -10.89 3.89
N ALA A 69 19.31 -11.33 3.18
CA ALA A 69 19.38 -12.68 2.62
C ALA A 69 19.39 -13.80 3.68
N ARG A 70 19.78 -13.48 4.92
CA ARG A 70 19.81 -14.39 6.08
C ARG A 70 18.56 -14.24 6.96
N GLY A 71 17.60 -13.41 6.57
CA GLY A 71 16.40 -13.12 7.36
C GLY A 71 16.65 -12.18 8.54
N GLN A 72 17.82 -11.53 8.63
CA GLN A 72 18.13 -10.58 9.69
C GLN A 72 17.60 -9.19 9.35
N HIS A 73 17.32 -8.39 10.38
CA HIS A 73 16.87 -7.01 10.23
C HIS A 73 17.42 -6.14 11.37
N ASN A 74 17.59 -4.84 11.09
CA ASN A 74 17.91 -3.83 12.10
C ASN A 74 16.78 -2.81 12.13
N ILE A 75 15.93 -2.91 13.15
CA ILE A 75 14.70 -2.12 13.22
C ILE A 75 14.97 -0.61 13.30
N ASP A 76 15.94 -0.18 14.12
CA ASP A 76 16.22 1.25 14.31
C ASP A 76 16.73 1.91 13.03
N LYS A 77 17.67 1.23 12.34
CA LYS A 77 18.20 1.69 11.05
C LYS A 77 17.09 1.77 10.01
N TRP A 78 16.23 0.74 9.95
CA TRP A 78 15.12 0.70 9.01
C TRP A 78 14.11 1.82 9.30
N MET A 79 13.70 1.99 10.56
CA MET A 79 12.76 3.04 10.97
C MET A 79 13.28 4.45 10.70
N LYS A 80 14.59 4.69 10.83
CA LYS A 80 15.21 5.99 10.48
C LYS A 80 15.04 6.33 8.99
N ALA A 81 15.10 5.32 8.11
CA ALA A 81 14.87 5.51 6.68
C ALA A 81 13.37 5.56 6.35
N PHE A 82 12.57 4.71 6.98
CA PHE A 82 11.11 4.68 6.82
C PHE A 82 10.46 6.03 7.15
N LYS A 83 10.86 6.67 8.27
CA LYS A 83 10.36 8.00 8.68
C LYS A 83 10.74 9.14 7.71
N LYS A 84 11.66 8.90 6.76
CA LYS A 84 11.93 9.85 5.67
C LYS A 84 10.87 9.79 4.58
N ILE A 85 10.13 8.68 4.48
CA ILE A 85 9.08 8.43 3.50
C ILE A 85 7.70 8.68 4.14
N VAL A 86 7.47 8.11 5.32
CA VAL A 86 6.22 8.22 6.08
C VAL A 86 6.44 9.14 7.29
N LYS A 87 5.96 10.38 7.19
CA LYS A 87 6.26 11.50 8.09
C LYS A 87 5.45 11.48 9.38
N ASP A 88 4.23 10.96 9.32
CA ASP A 88 3.34 10.87 10.46
C ASP A 88 2.65 9.50 10.52
N LYS A 89 2.09 9.16 11.68
CA LYS A 89 1.46 7.85 11.93
C LYS A 89 0.14 7.64 11.18
N ASN A 90 -0.47 8.72 10.70
CA ASN A 90 -1.72 8.70 9.93
C ASN A 90 -1.47 8.75 8.42
N GLN A 91 -0.25 8.99 7.96
CA GLN A 91 0.06 9.01 6.54
C GLN A 91 -0.15 7.59 5.96
N PRO A 92 -0.99 7.43 4.91
CA PRO A 92 -1.18 6.14 4.27
C PRO A 92 0.06 5.72 3.47
N PHE A 93 0.36 4.43 3.50
CA PHE A 93 1.41 3.82 2.68
C PHE A 93 1.07 2.36 2.38
N VAL A 94 1.57 1.85 1.25
CA VAL A 94 1.42 0.45 0.84
C VAL A 94 2.77 -0.25 0.88
N LEU A 95 2.86 -1.33 1.65
CA LEU A 95 4.00 -2.22 1.66
C LEU A 95 3.90 -3.24 0.52
N VAL A 96 5.04 -3.55 -0.10
CA VAL A 96 5.14 -4.57 -1.16
C VAL A 96 6.25 -5.56 -0.82
N CYS A 97 5.96 -6.86 -0.92
CA CYS A 97 6.99 -7.90 -0.98
C CYS A 97 6.71 -8.89 -2.13
N ALA A 98 7.41 -10.04 -2.19
CA ALA A 98 7.23 -11.00 -3.27
C ALA A 98 5.79 -11.56 -3.34
N HIS A 99 5.29 -12.09 -2.21
CA HIS A 99 4.00 -12.79 -2.10
C HIS A 99 3.20 -12.38 -0.85
N ALA A 100 3.28 -11.12 -0.45
CA ALA A 100 2.62 -10.56 0.74
C ALA A 100 3.00 -11.15 2.13
N ASN A 101 3.81 -12.20 2.22
CA ASN A 101 4.16 -12.81 3.51
C ASN A 101 4.94 -11.87 4.44
N ARG A 102 6.02 -11.26 3.93
CA ARG A 102 6.84 -10.31 4.73
C ARG A 102 6.07 -9.04 5.06
N THR A 103 5.20 -8.57 4.17
CA THR A 103 4.42 -7.34 4.39
C THR A 103 3.36 -7.54 5.45
N LYS A 104 2.76 -8.73 5.57
CA LYS A 104 1.85 -9.04 6.68
C LYS A 104 2.56 -9.02 8.04
N THR A 105 3.76 -9.59 8.13
CA THR A 105 4.56 -9.54 9.36
C THR A 105 4.97 -8.11 9.72
N VAL A 106 5.60 -7.39 8.78
CA VAL A 106 6.08 -6.02 9.03
C VAL A 106 4.93 -5.05 9.22
N GLY A 107 3.87 -5.16 8.41
CA GLY A 107 2.70 -4.30 8.47
C GLY A 107 2.00 -4.41 9.82
N ARG A 108 1.75 -5.62 10.31
CA ARG A 108 1.18 -5.82 11.65
C ARG A 108 2.08 -5.28 12.76
N PHE A 109 3.40 -5.41 12.62
CA PHE A 109 4.33 -4.80 13.57
C PHE A 109 4.25 -3.26 13.57
N LEU A 110 4.22 -2.63 12.39
CA LEU A 110 4.09 -1.17 12.29
C LEU A 110 2.77 -0.68 12.87
N ASP A 111 1.69 -1.39 12.57
CA ASP A 111 0.35 -1.12 13.09
C ASP A 111 0.29 -1.34 14.60
N THR A 112 0.33 -2.59 15.04
CA THR A 112 0.04 -2.98 16.42
C THR A 112 1.12 -2.53 17.42
N ASN A 113 2.41 -2.60 17.05
CA ASN A 113 3.50 -2.29 17.98
C ASN A 113 3.98 -0.84 17.90
N LEU A 114 3.94 -0.23 16.71
CA LEU A 114 4.42 1.15 16.51
C LEU A 114 3.28 2.17 16.34
N GLY A 115 2.02 1.73 16.23
CA GLY A 115 0.83 2.58 16.19
C GLY A 115 0.70 3.40 14.91
N TYR A 116 1.05 2.83 13.76
CA TYR A 116 0.72 3.42 12.45
C TYR A 116 -0.69 3.03 12.05
N ASN A 117 -1.53 3.99 11.68
CA ASN A 117 -2.99 3.78 11.57
C ASN A 117 -3.47 3.49 10.14
N ASN A 118 -2.60 3.68 9.13
CA ASN A 118 -2.94 3.50 7.71
C ASN A 118 -1.95 2.58 7.00
N VAL A 119 -1.74 1.40 7.59
CA VAL A 119 -0.83 0.38 7.07
C VAL A 119 -1.54 -0.50 6.06
N GLN A 120 -1.05 -0.50 4.83
CA GLN A 120 -1.64 -1.27 3.73
C GLN A 120 -0.59 -2.18 3.10
N GLU A 121 -1.03 -3.26 2.45
CA GLU A 121 -0.14 -4.10 1.65
C GLU A 121 -0.78 -4.53 0.33
N LEU A 122 0.04 -4.73 -0.70
CA LEU A 122 -0.43 -5.30 -1.96
C LEU A 122 -0.67 -6.81 -1.82
N SER A 123 -1.95 -7.20 -1.84
CA SER A 123 -2.38 -8.59 -1.80
C SER A 123 -1.71 -9.42 -2.89
N GLY A 124 -1.12 -10.55 -2.51
CA GLY A 124 -0.37 -11.42 -3.42
C GLY A 124 1.04 -10.91 -3.76
N GLY A 125 1.47 -9.77 -3.21
CA GLY A 125 2.76 -9.16 -3.46
C GLY A 125 2.98 -8.74 -4.92
N ILE A 126 4.22 -8.39 -5.26
CA ILE A 126 4.55 -7.98 -6.63
C ILE A 126 4.45 -9.13 -7.62
N ILE A 127 4.63 -10.39 -7.20
CA ILE A 127 4.54 -11.53 -8.12
C ILE A 127 3.06 -11.76 -8.49
N GLY A 128 2.22 -12.16 -7.53
CA GLY A 128 0.83 -12.52 -7.79
C GLY A 128 -0.13 -11.34 -7.94
N GLY A 129 0.15 -10.24 -7.22
CA GLY A 129 -0.69 -9.05 -7.19
C GLY A 129 -0.38 -8.01 -8.27
N TRP A 130 0.74 -8.15 -8.99
CA TRP A 130 1.18 -7.16 -9.99
C TRP A 130 1.65 -7.80 -11.29
N ILE A 131 2.75 -8.55 -11.25
CA ILE A 131 3.38 -9.15 -12.45
C ILE A 131 2.45 -10.16 -13.12
N ASP A 132 1.83 -11.06 -12.35
CA ASP A 132 0.89 -12.06 -12.89
C ASP A 132 -0.41 -11.42 -13.39
N LYS A 133 -0.70 -10.20 -12.94
CA LYS A 133 -1.78 -9.35 -13.46
C LYS A 133 -1.40 -8.62 -14.75
N GLY A 134 -0.20 -8.85 -15.26
CA GLY A 134 0.30 -8.29 -16.52
C GLY A 134 0.80 -6.85 -16.40
N LEU A 135 1.00 -6.34 -15.19
CA LEU A 135 1.46 -4.97 -14.97
C LEU A 135 2.99 -4.88 -15.05
N ALA A 136 3.47 -3.78 -15.64
CA ALA A 136 4.90 -3.55 -15.81
C ALA A 136 5.60 -3.24 -14.48
N THR A 137 6.87 -3.61 -14.42
CA THR A 137 7.81 -3.13 -13.39
C THR A 137 8.89 -2.30 -14.06
N THR A 138 9.85 -1.78 -13.29
CA THR A 138 11.05 -1.13 -13.85
C THR A 138 11.98 -2.08 -14.63
N LYS A 139 11.67 -3.39 -14.72
CA LYS A 139 12.49 -4.39 -15.42
C LYS A 139 11.70 -5.35 -16.32
N ILE A 140 10.39 -5.47 -16.13
CA ILE A 140 9.50 -6.37 -16.88
C ILE A 140 8.46 -5.51 -17.57
N ALA A 141 8.30 -5.63 -18.89
CA ALA A 141 7.27 -4.89 -19.60
C ALA A 141 5.87 -5.47 -19.32
N ALA A 142 4.83 -4.67 -19.56
CA ALA A 142 3.45 -5.12 -19.37
C ALA A 142 3.17 -6.36 -20.25
N GLY A 143 2.49 -7.36 -19.68
CA GLY A 143 2.15 -8.61 -20.36
C GLY A 143 3.25 -9.69 -20.38
N GLU A 144 4.52 -9.36 -20.13
CA GLU A 144 5.63 -10.33 -20.16
C GLU A 144 5.75 -11.19 -18.89
N GLY A 145 5.11 -10.74 -17.80
CA GLY A 145 5.15 -11.38 -16.49
C GLY A 145 4.63 -12.82 -16.42
N LYS A 146 3.94 -13.32 -17.45
CA LYS A 146 3.33 -14.66 -17.44
C LYS A 146 4.21 -15.76 -18.06
N SER A 147 5.36 -15.42 -18.65
CA SER A 147 6.15 -16.37 -19.45
C SER A 147 6.74 -17.55 -18.65
N TRP A 148 7.03 -17.35 -17.36
CA TRP A 148 7.67 -18.37 -16.50
C TRP A 148 6.72 -19.48 -15.99
N TYR A 149 5.44 -19.44 -16.37
CA TYR A 149 4.49 -20.55 -16.21
C TYR A 149 4.61 -21.64 -17.30
N LYS A 150 5.47 -21.45 -18.31
CA LYS A 150 5.63 -22.41 -19.43
C LYS A 150 6.64 -23.54 -19.18
N PHE A 151 7.24 -23.62 -17.99
CA PHE A 151 8.30 -24.59 -17.70
C PHE A 151 8.10 -25.36 -16.38
N TRP A 152 6.85 -25.54 -15.96
CA TRP A 152 6.45 -26.51 -14.93
C TRP A 152 5.33 -27.39 -15.45
#